data_AF-A0A7X0ICU6-F1
#
_entry.id   AF-A0A7X0ICU6-F1
#
_cell.length_a   1.000
_cell.length_b   1.000
_cell.length_c   1.000
_cell.angle_alpha   90.00
_cell.angle_beta   90.00
_cell.angle_gamma   90.00
#
_symmetry.space_group_name_H-M   'P 1'
#
loop_
_entity.id
_entity.type
_entity.pdbx_description
1 polymer ?
#
loop_
_entity_poly.entity_id
_entity_poly.type
_entity_poly.pdbx_seq_one_letter_code
_entity_poly.pdbx_strand_id
1 'polypeptide(L)'
;MTDDAFWELVDVLGGVVDEESADDLRERFSSLTGEQIEGFAAQLSGKVRVLAALPLEGAPVPDGTAPGGALPLLGDALENLLYAVVAAGRDAYSAVVADPASAEDDEWDAGEAELLPDVVAEALWNQAGLDWYDDFDPFLAGLPADTRWYATSRGSAWKGVPRHYEKAAHALDLALNDSEAWRAWWRQTSLDRVKAAIVVNTTANRVQIERGRKIVRAEFQMDRDYFGGRDATAMESLVAEEAQMITKTLAEQLHMSPPPPLPPVLR
;
A
#
# COMPACT_ATOMS: atom_id res chain seq x y z
N MET A 1 20.10 -10.05 -2.88
CA MET A 1 20.95 -8.89 -3.23
C MET A 1 21.98 -8.66 -2.13
N THR A 2 23.22 -8.29 -2.47
CA THR A 2 24.26 -7.91 -1.49
C THR A 2 24.00 -6.51 -0.94
N ASP A 3 24.61 -6.15 0.19
CA ASP A 3 24.46 -4.79 0.76
C ASP A 3 25.05 -3.73 -0.18
N ASP A 4 26.22 -3.96 -0.78
CA ASP A 4 26.83 -3.01 -1.74
C ASP A 4 25.94 -2.76 -2.96
N ALA A 5 25.36 -3.81 -3.56
CA ALA A 5 24.48 -3.67 -4.72
C ALA A 5 23.16 -2.94 -4.38
N PHE A 6 22.71 -3.00 -3.12
CA PHE A 6 21.57 -2.20 -2.67
C PHE A 6 21.94 -0.72 -2.63
N TRP A 7 23.09 -0.37 -2.04
CA TRP A 7 23.52 1.03 -1.95
C TRP A 7 23.84 1.63 -3.32
N GLU A 8 24.43 0.86 -4.25
CA GLU A 8 24.61 1.31 -5.63
C GLU A 8 23.29 1.71 -6.33
N LEU A 9 22.17 1.10 -5.95
CA LEU A 9 20.84 1.47 -6.46
C LEU A 9 20.26 2.68 -5.72
N VAL A 10 20.50 2.81 -4.42
CA VAL A 10 20.13 4.00 -3.64
C VAL A 10 20.91 5.23 -4.11
N ASP A 11 22.17 5.08 -4.50
CA ASP A 11 23.02 6.18 -4.99
C ASP A 11 22.44 6.87 -6.24
N VAL A 12 21.54 6.22 -6.98
CA VAL A 12 20.77 6.82 -8.09
C VAL A 12 19.94 8.01 -7.60
N LEU A 13 19.50 7.99 -6.34
CA LEU A 13 18.69 9.05 -5.75
C LEU A 13 19.52 10.33 -5.47
N GLY A 14 20.85 10.25 -5.48
CA GLY A 14 21.69 11.42 -5.23
C GLY A 14 21.54 12.02 -3.82
N GLY A 15 20.98 11.26 -2.88
CA GLY A 15 20.82 11.65 -1.48
C GLY A 15 19.43 12.20 -1.10
N VAL A 16 18.55 12.43 -2.06
CA VAL A 16 17.18 12.94 -1.85
C VAL A 16 16.22 12.13 -2.72
N VAL A 17 14.99 11.92 -2.27
CA VAL A 17 13.95 11.34 -3.12
C VAL A 17 12.97 12.44 -3.48
N ASP A 18 12.91 12.75 -4.76
CA ASP A 18 11.99 13.66 -5.42
C ASP A 18 11.41 13.00 -6.69
N GLU A 19 10.54 13.68 -7.43
CA GLU A 19 9.96 13.13 -8.68
C GLU A 19 11.03 12.71 -9.71
N GLU A 20 12.11 13.48 -9.88
CA GLU A 20 13.16 13.23 -10.88
C GLU A 20 14.00 12.00 -10.51
N SER A 21 14.52 11.97 -9.29
CA SER A 21 15.30 10.84 -8.76
C SER A 21 14.46 9.56 -8.63
N ALA A 22 13.17 9.68 -8.32
CA ALA A 22 12.23 8.56 -8.36
C ALA A 22 12.07 7.99 -9.78
N ASP A 23 11.98 8.85 -10.80
CA ASP A 23 11.93 8.43 -12.21
C ASP A 23 13.24 7.75 -12.65
N ASP A 24 14.40 8.26 -12.25
CA ASP A 24 15.69 7.63 -12.50
C ASP A 24 15.77 6.23 -11.87
N LEU A 25 15.26 6.08 -10.64
CA LEU A 25 15.18 4.77 -9.97
C LEU A 25 14.20 3.83 -10.67
N ARG A 26 13.04 4.31 -11.15
CA ARG A 26 12.09 3.53 -11.97
C ARG A 26 12.75 3.04 -13.26
N GLU A 27 13.45 3.92 -13.97
CA GLU A 27 14.19 3.55 -15.18
C GLU A 27 15.22 2.48 -14.85
N ARG A 28 15.96 2.64 -13.75
CA ARG A 28 16.94 1.65 -13.31
C ARG A 28 16.29 0.30 -13.03
N PHE A 29 15.17 0.26 -12.31
CA PHE A 29 14.40 -0.95 -12.00
C PHE A 29 13.84 -1.65 -13.24
N SER A 30 13.51 -0.92 -14.30
CA SER A 30 13.03 -1.51 -15.55
C SER A 30 14.03 -2.51 -16.18
N SER A 31 15.32 -2.35 -15.87
CA SER A 31 16.40 -3.21 -16.36
C SER A 31 16.72 -4.41 -15.47
N LEU A 32 16.11 -4.49 -14.28
CA LEU A 32 16.40 -5.53 -13.29
C LEU A 32 15.42 -6.70 -13.38
N THR A 33 15.84 -7.87 -12.90
CA THR A 33 14.97 -9.04 -12.77
C THR A 33 14.08 -8.92 -11.53
N GLY A 34 12.95 -9.63 -11.51
CA GLY A 34 12.08 -9.69 -10.34
C GLY A 34 12.80 -10.16 -9.05
N GLU A 35 13.78 -11.06 -9.16
CA GLU A 35 14.60 -11.51 -8.00
C GLU A 35 15.51 -10.38 -7.47
N GLN A 36 16.04 -9.53 -8.36
CA GLN A 36 16.83 -8.38 -7.96
C GLN A 36 15.96 -7.33 -7.26
N ILE A 37 14.76 -7.05 -7.78
CA ILE A 37 13.80 -6.14 -7.14
C ILE A 37 13.35 -6.68 -5.79
N GLU A 38 13.03 -7.98 -5.70
CA GLU A 38 12.70 -8.65 -4.44
C GLU A 38 13.85 -8.52 -3.41
N GLY A 39 15.08 -8.68 -3.88
CA GLY A 39 16.28 -8.47 -3.07
C GLY A 39 16.48 -7.03 -2.60
N PHE A 40 16.18 -6.04 -3.45
CA PHE A 40 16.21 -4.62 -3.07
C PHE A 40 15.15 -4.31 -2.01
N ALA A 41 13.91 -4.74 -2.22
CA ALA A 41 12.81 -4.55 -1.30
C ALA A 41 13.08 -5.14 0.09
N ALA A 42 13.65 -6.35 0.14
CA ALA A 42 14.06 -6.98 1.40
C ALA A 42 15.13 -6.17 2.15
N GLN A 43 16.10 -5.60 1.43
CA GLN A 43 17.14 -4.76 2.02
C GLN A 43 16.56 -3.43 2.52
N LEU A 44 15.74 -2.75 1.71
CA LEU A 44 15.05 -1.52 2.11
C LEU A 44 14.22 -1.73 3.37
N SER A 45 13.35 -2.74 3.38
CA SER A 45 12.54 -3.09 4.54
C SER A 45 13.41 -3.39 5.77
N GLY A 46 14.49 -4.15 5.61
CA GLY A 46 15.42 -4.47 6.70
C GLY A 46 16.06 -3.21 7.31
N LYS A 47 16.49 -2.26 6.48
CA LYS A 47 17.09 -1.00 6.91
C LYS A 47 16.08 -0.10 7.62
N VAL A 48 14.89 0.06 7.04
CA VAL A 48 13.82 0.86 7.66
C VAL A 48 13.40 0.28 9.01
N ARG A 49 13.34 -1.07 9.15
CA ARG A 49 13.07 -1.70 10.46
C ARG A 49 14.15 -1.42 11.50
N VAL A 50 15.42 -1.38 11.10
CA VAL A 50 16.52 -1.02 12.02
C VAL A 50 16.32 0.41 12.51
N LEU A 51 16.02 1.35 11.61
CA LEU A 51 15.76 2.74 11.98
C LEU A 51 14.49 2.90 12.83
N ALA A 52 13.42 2.18 12.51
CA ALA A 52 12.16 2.20 13.26
C ALA A 52 12.29 1.69 14.70
N ALA A 53 13.34 0.90 15.00
CA ALA A 53 13.64 0.43 16.35
C ALA A 53 14.45 1.44 17.18
N LEU A 54 14.90 2.54 16.58
CA LEU A 54 15.65 3.60 17.26
C LEU A 54 14.68 4.57 17.97
N PRO A 55 15.14 5.28 19.03
CA PRO A 55 14.32 6.24 19.77
C PRO A 55 14.20 7.58 19.02
N LEU A 56 13.70 7.56 17.79
CA LEU A 56 13.51 8.74 16.93
C LEU A 56 12.11 9.36 17.10
N GLU A 57 11.13 8.60 17.60
CA GLU A 57 9.76 9.07 17.76
C GLU A 57 9.69 10.32 18.65
N GLY A 58 9.04 11.38 18.14
CA GLY A 58 8.89 12.66 18.83
C GLY A 58 10.13 13.56 18.82
N ALA A 59 11.25 13.15 18.21
CA ALA A 59 12.41 14.03 18.04
C ALA A 59 12.07 15.22 17.12
N PRO A 60 12.61 16.43 17.39
CA PRO A 60 12.36 17.62 16.60
C PRO A 60 13.34 17.68 15.43
N VAL A 61 13.09 16.92 14.36
CA VAL A 61 13.98 16.89 13.20
C VAL A 61 13.67 18.06 12.24
N PRO A 62 14.70 18.77 11.73
CA PRO A 62 14.51 19.81 10.72
C PRO A 62 13.92 19.24 9.41
N ASP A 63 12.88 19.90 8.91
CA ASP A 63 12.27 19.59 7.62
C ASP A 63 12.76 20.61 6.58
N GLY A 64 13.47 20.13 5.56
CA GLY A 64 13.99 20.96 4.47
C GLY A 64 12.89 21.64 3.64
N THR A 65 11.65 21.11 3.69
CA THR A 65 10.49 21.65 2.98
C THR A 65 9.76 22.74 3.77
N ALA A 66 10.04 22.89 5.08
CA ALA A 66 9.39 23.85 5.98
C ALA A 66 10.41 24.79 6.66
N PRO A 67 10.74 25.95 6.06
CA PRO A 67 11.77 26.85 6.58
C PRO A 67 11.49 27.29 8.03
N GLY A 68 12.34 26.83 8.96
CA GLY A 68 12.32 27.24 10.37
C GLY A 68 11.36 26.47 11.30
N GLY A 69 10.81 25.33 10.86
CA GLY A 69 9.96 24.48 11.70
C GLY A 69 10.48 23.05 11.80
N ALA A 70 10.89 22.62 13.00
CA ALA A 70 11.03 21.20 13.30
C ALA A 70 9.63 20.62 13.53
N LEU A 71 9.31 19.51 12.85
CA LEU A 71 8.05 18.79 13.05
C LEU A 71 8.29 17.63 14.03
N PRO A 72 7.37 17.36 14.97
CA PRO A 72 7.48 16.18 15.81
C PRO A 72 7.31 14.93 14.94
N LEU A 73 8.30 14.03 14.95
CA LEU A 73 8.25 12.78 14.20
C LEU A 73 7.20 11.82 14.77
N LEU A 74 6.01 11.83 14.18
CA LEU A 74 4.89 10.96 14.53
C LEU A 74 4.18 10.50 13.26
N GLY A 75 3.71 9.24 13.25
CA GLY A 75 2.98 8.67 12.12
C GLY A 75 3.78 8.79 10.81
N ASP A 76 3.11 9.25 9.75
CA ASP A 76 3.66 9.37 8.40
C ASP A 76 4.94 10.23 8.36
N ALA A 77 5.08 11.25 9.22
CA ALA A 77 6.29 12.07 9.28
C ALA A 77 7.52 11.28 9.77
N LEU A 78 7.32 10.36 10.72
CA LEU A 78 8.39 9.45 11.15
C LEU A 78 8.73 8.48 10.03
N GLU A 79 7.72 7.87 9.40
CA GLU A 79 7.90 6.91 8.29
C GLU A 79 8.69 7.53 7.13
N ASN A 80 8.30 8.72 6.70
CA ASN A 80 8.98 9.44 5.63
C ASN A 80 10.44 9.77 5.98
N LEU A 81 10.71 10.17 7.23
CA LEU A 81 12.10 10.36 7.67
C LEU A 81 12.92 9.07 7.52
N LEU A 82 12.37 7.91 7.89
CA LEU A 82 13.13 6.67 7.80
C LEU A 82 13.53 6.35 6.35
N TYR A 83 12.64 6.64 5.39
CA TYR A 83 12.95 6.52 3.97
C TYR A 83 13.95 7.58 3.50
N ALA A 84 13.84 8.83 3.98
CA ALA A 84 14.78 9.90 3.69
C ALA A 84 16.21 9.56 4.18
N VAL A 85 16.34 8.97 5.38
CA VAL A 85 17.62 8.50 5.92
C VAL A 85 18.27 7.44 5.04
N VAL A 86 17.47 6.51 4.50
CA VAL A 86 17.98 5.50 3.57
C VAL A 86 18.34 6.14 2.23
N ALA A 87 17.51 7.04 1.72
CA ALA A 87 17.75 7.76 0.46
C ALA A 87 19.03 8.61 0.48
N ALA A 88 19.35 9.22 1.62
CA ALA A 88 20.61 9.95 1.85
C ALA A 88 21.86 9.07 1.73
N GLY A 89 21.70 7.75 1.70
CA GLY A 89 22.74 6.79 1.38
C GLY A 89 23.39 6.14 2.59
N ARG A 90 24.44 5.36 2.30
CA ARG A 90 25.08 4.45 3.28
C ARG A 90 25.64 5.18 4.50
N ASP A 91 26.28 6.33 4.30
CA ASP A 91 26.97 7.04 5.37
C ASP A 91 25.98 7.69 6.34
N ALA A 92 24.93 8.34 5.81
CA ALA A 92 23.85 8.92 6.59
C ALA A 92 23.09 7.86 7.40
N TYR A 93 22.71 6.75 6.74
CA TYR A 93 22.12 5.60 7.42
C TYR A 93 23.01 5.07 8.57
N SER A 94 24.30 4.91 8.30
CA SER A 94 25.25 4.39 9.30
C SER A 94 25.45 5.35 10.47
N ALA A 95 25.44 6.66 10.21
CA ALA A 95 25.53 7.69 11.24
C ALA A 95 24.32 7.65 12.17
N VAL A 96 23.10 7.68 11.62
CA VAL A 96 21.85 7.64 12.41
C VAL A 96 21.71 6.34 13.20
N VAL A 97 22.12 5.20 12.63
CA VAL A 97 22.12 3.92 13.36
C VAL A 97 23.12 3.92 14.52
N ALA A 98 24.29 4.56 14.36
CA ALA A 98 25.30 4.63 15.40
C ALA A 98 24.96 5.63 16.50
N ASP A 99 24.37 6.76 16.13
CA ASP A 99 23.95 7.85 17.01
C ASP A 99 22.62 8.44 16.51
N PRO A 100 21.46 8.00 17.03
CA PRO A 100 20.16 8.48 16.57
C PRO A 100 19.96 9.99 16.69
N ALA A 101 20.69 10.65 17.60
CA ALA A 101 20.64 12.10 17.76
C ALA A 101 21.21 12.84 16.54
N SER A 102 22.06 12.20 15.73
CA SER A 102 22.60 12.81 14.52
C SER A 102 21.53 13.09 13.47
N ALA A 103 20.35 12.47 13.57
CA ALA A 103 19.24 12.80 12.69
C ALA A 103 18.77 14.26 12.85
N GLU A 104 19.04 14.89 14.00
CA GLU A 104 18.72 16.31 14.24
C GLU A 104 19.74 17.27 13.59
N ASP A 105 20.92 16.78 13.19
CA ASP A 105 22.01 17.60 12.67
C ASP A 105 21.87 17.90 11.16
N ASP A 106 21.07 17.11 10.44
CA ASP A 106 20.85 17.21 9.00
C ASP A 106 19.45 17.74 8.66
N GLU A 107 19.32 18.34 7.47
CA GLU A 107 18.03 18.72 6.89
C GLU A 107 17.53 17.58 6.00
N TRP A 108 16.33 17.09 6.28
CA TRP A 108 15.74 15.97 5.55
C TRP A 108 14.62 16.45 4.65
N ASP A 109 14.63 15.99 3.41
CA ASP A 109 13.45 16.07 2.55
C ASP A 109 12.52 14.88 2.83
N ALA A 110 11.76 15.00 3.92
CA ALA A 110 10.76 14.01 4.31
C ALA A 110 9.41 14.23 3.57
N GLY A 111 9.27 15.32 2.81
CA GLY A 111 8.02 15.63 2.10
C GLY A 111 7.74 14.65 0.97
N GLU A 112 8.79 14.28 0.22
CA GLU A 112 8.69 13.43 -0.97
C GLU A 112 9.29 12.02 -0.78
N ALA A 113 9.82 11.73 0.41
CA ALA A 113 10.42 10.42 0.71
C ALA A 113 9.45 9.23 0.58
N GLU A 114 8.13 9.47 0.62
CA GLU A 114 7.10 8.45 0.33
C GLU A 114 7.15 7.93 -1.11
N LEU A 115 7.78 8.66 -2.05
CA LEU A 115 7.97 8.18 -3.42
C LEU A 115 8.89 6.95 -3.48
N LEU A 116 9.81 6.78 -2.52
CA LEU A 116 10.72 5.63 -2.51
C LEU A 116 9.98 4.29 -2.35
N PRO A 117 9.18 4.06 -1.30
CA PRO A 117 8.38 2.83 -1.20
C PRO A 117 7.39 2.70 -2.36
N ASP A 118 6.86 3.78 -2.92
CA ASP A 118 5.96 3.73 -4.08
C ASP A 118 6.64 3.21 -5.35
N VAL A 119 7.83 3.72 -5.70
CA VAL A 119 8.63 3.24 -6.84
C VAL A 119 8.96 1.75 -6.67
N VAL A 120 9.31 1.34 -5.45
CA VAL A 120 9.62 -0.06 -5.13
C VAL A 120 8.37 -0.92 -5.23
N ALA A 121 7.22 -0.46 -4.75
CA ALA A 121 5.94 -1.17 -4.81
C ALA A 121 5.48 -1.37 -6.26
N GLU A 122 5.65 -0.36 -7.11
CA GLU A 122 5.37 -0.45 -8.54
C GLU A 122 6.28 -1.50 -9.21
N ALA A 123 7.59 -1.44 -8.98
CA ALA A 123 8.54 -2.37 -9.57
C ALA A 123 8.32 -3.82 -9.08
N LEU A 124 8.04 -4.03 -7.80
CA LEU A 124 7.70 -5.33 -7.23
C LEU A 124 6.47 -5.94 -7.90
N TRP A 125 5.43 -5.13 -8.08
CA TRP A 125 4.21 -5.60 -8.73
C TRP A 125 4.47 -5.98 -10.18
N ASN A 126 5.09 -5.08 -10.94
CA ASN A 126 5.30 -5.24 -12.37
C ASN A 126 6.29 -6.35 -12.73
N GLN A 127 7.37 -6.52 -11.94
CA GLN A 127 8.45 -7.45 -12.27
C GLN A 127 8.42 -8.76 -11.48
N ALA A 128 7.89 -8.75 -10.25
CA ALA A 128 7.90 -9.92 -9.36
C ALA A 128 6.49 -10.45 -9.04
N GLY A 129 5.44 -9.67 -9.33
CA GLY A 129 4.07 -9.95 -8.92
C GLY A 129 3.90 -9.91 -7.40
N LEU A 130 4.72 -9.16 -6.69
CA LEU A 130 4.70 -9.06 -5.23
C LEU A 130 4.10 -7.72 -4.80
N ASP A 131 3.56 -7.68 -3.58
CA ASP A 131 2.91 -6.50 -3.04
C ASP A 131 3.73 -5.99 -1.86
N TRP A 132 4.25 -4.76 -1.97
CA TRP A 132 5.09 -4.16 -0.93
C TRP A 132 4.44 -4.25 0.46
N TYR A 133 3.19 -3.83 0.57
CA TYR A 133 2.47 -3.76 1.83
C TYR A 133 2.17 -5.14 2.46
N ASP A 134 2.10 -6.19 1.64
CA ASP A 134 1.85 -7.56 2.10
C ASP A 134 3.12 -8.36 2.37
N ASP A 135 4.14 -8.17 1.54
CA ASP A 135 5.34 -9.01 1.53
C ASP A 135 6.54 -8.34 2.23
N PHE A 136 6.59 -7.00 2.28
CA PHE A 136 7.78 -6.24 2.70
C PHE A 136 7.53 -5.10 3.68
N ASP A 137 6.30 -4.70 3.97
CA ASP A 137 6.01 -3.58 4.86
C ASP A 137 6.78 -3.67 6.19
N PRO A 138 7.71 -2.74 6.47
CA PRO A 138 8.52 -2.79 7.66
C PRO A 138 7.73 -2.50 8.95
N PHE A 139 6.62 -1.75 8.86
CA PHE A 139 5.81 -1.35 10.01
C PHE A 139 4.76 -2.40 10.37
N LEU A 140 4.37 -3.25 9.42
CA LEU A 140 3.55 -4.42 9.68
C LEU A 140 4.36 -5.65 10.12
N ALA A 141 5.70 -5.59 10.05
CA ALA A 141 6.56 -6.70 10.40
C ALA A 141 6.40 -7.11 11.88
N GLY A 142 5.99 -8.35 12.12
CA GLY A 142 5.79 -8.90 13.48
C GLY A 142 4.39 -8.71 14.05
N LEU A 143 3.51 -7.97 13.37
CA LEU A 143 2.08 -8.00 13.66
C LEU A 143 1.48 -9.35 13.19
N PRO A 144 0.38 -9.80 13.81
CA PRO A 144 -0.34 -10.98 13.32
C PRO A 144 -0.70 -10.78 11.85
N ALA A 145 -0.39 -11.78 11.02
CA ALA A 145 -0.74 -11.75 9.61
C ALA A 145 -2.25 -11.51 9.45
N ASP A 146 -2.62 -10.56 8.59
CA ASP A 146 -4.02 -10.37 8.23
C ASP A 146 -4.55 -11.62 7.53
N THR A 147 -5.46 -12.33 8.20
CA THR A 147 -6.03 -13.59 7.71
C THR A 147 -7.24 -13.40 6.79
N ARG A 148 -7.59 -12.15 6.48
CA ARG A 148 -8.66 -11.80 5.55
C ARG A 148 -8.22 -12.12 4.13
N TRP A 149 -9.04 -12.92 3.45
CA TRP A 149 -8.87 -13.20 2.02
C TRP A 149 -9.48 -12.09 1.17
N TYR A 150 -10.45 -11.36 1.71
CA TYR A 150 -11.18 -10.29 1.03
C TYR A 150 -10.94 -8.98 1.77
N ALA A 151 -10.13 -8.10 1.19
CA ALA A 151 -9.87 -6.78 1.71
C ALA A 151 -10.41 -5.75 0.70
N THR A 152 -11.15 -4.77 1.18
CA THR A 152 -11.63 -3.67 0.33
C THR A 152 -11.23 -2.32 0.90
N SER A 153 -10.97 -1.38 0.00
CA SER A 153 -10.79 0.04 0.32
C SER A 153 -11.79 0.86 -0.48
N ARG A 154 -12.29 1.94 0.13
CA ARG A 154 -13.31 2.81 -0.46
C ARG A 154 -12.85 4.24 -0.32
N GLY A 155 -12.69 4.92 -1.44
CA GLY A 155 -12.20 6.29 -1.48
C GLY A 155 -12.99 7.14 -2.45
N SER A 156 -12.98 8.46 -2.24
CA SER A 156 -13.49 9.43 -3.18
C SER A 156 -12.65 10.69 -3.11
N ALA A 157 -12.25 11.19 -4.27
CA ALA A 157 -11.52 12.45 -4.36
C ALA A 157 -12.41 13.69 -4.14
N TRP A 158 -13.74 13.51 -4.06
CA TRP A 158 -14.71 14.62 -4.14
C TRP A 158 -15.54 14.80 -2.86
N LYS A 159 -15.88 13.72 -2.15
CA LYS A 159 -16.66 13.75 -0.90
C LYS A 159 -16.29 12.56 -0.03
N GLY A 160 -16.31 12.73 1.30
CA GLY A 160 -16.19 11.59 2.22
C GLY A 160 -17.23 10.50 1.92
N VAL A 161 -16.84 9.25 2.09
CA VAL A 161 -17.73 8.10 1.87
C VAL A 161 -18.87 8.16 2.90
N PRO A 162 -20.15 7.97 2.51
CA PRO A 162 -21.26 8.04 3.46
C PRO A 162 -21.15 7.00 4.58
N ARG A 163 -21.30 7.41 5.84
CA ARG A 163 -21.14 6.53 7.02
C ARG A 163 -22.02 5.27 7.02
N HIS A 164 -23.27 5.39 6.55
CA HIS A 164 -24.18 4.22 6.45
C HIS A 164 -23.66 3.18 5.47
N TYR A 165 -23.09 3.64 4.36
CA TYR A 165 -22.45 2.78 3.38
C TYR A 165 -21.19 2.14 3.97
N GLU A 166 -20.28 2.91 4.59
CA GLU A 166 -19.07 2.36 5.22
C GLU A 166 -19.38 1.27 6.26
N LYS A 167 -20.38 1.52 7.13
CA LYS A 167 -20.81 0.55 8.15
C LYS A 167 -21.34 -0.73 7.51
N ALA A 168 -22.21 -0.61 6.51
CA ALA A 168 -22.77 -1.77 5.81
C ALA A 168 -21.68 -2.56 5.07
N ALA A 169 -20.73 -1.85 4.46
CA ALA A 169 -19.64 -2.43 3.70
C ALA A 169 -18.65 -3.17 4.61
N HIS A 170 -18.30 -2.58 5.73
CA HIS A 170 -17.49 -3.25 6.75
C HIS A 170 -18.17 -4.52 7.28
N ALA A 171 -19.47 -4.46 7.59
CA ALA A 171 -20.22 -5.62 8.08
C ALA A 171 -20.29 -6.75 7.03
N LEU A 172 -20.45 -6.42 5.75
CA LEU A 172 -20.42 -7.41 4.68
C LEU A 172 -19.01 -8.00 4.48
N ASP A 173 -17.97 -7.18 4.51
CA ASP A 173 -16.57 -7.64 4.37
C ASP A 173 -16.22 -8.64 5.48
N LEU A 174 -16.65 -8.38 6.73
CA LEU A 174 -16.50 -9.34 7.84
C LEU A 174 -17.25 -10.64 7.55
N ALA A 175 -18.53 -10.56 7.16
CA ALA A 175 -19.34 -11.73 6.88
C ALA A 175 -18.78 -12.59 5.72
N LEU A 176 -18.19 -11.96 4.69
CA LEU A 176 -17.51 -12.65 3.59
C LEU A 176 -16.22 -13.34 4.06
N ASN A 177 -15.46 -12.70 4.94
CA ASN A 177 -14.26 -13.29 5.52
C ASN A 177 -14.57 -14.43 6.51
N ASP A 178 -15.70 -14.39 7.21
CA ASP A 178 -16.09 -15.45 8.15
C ASP A 178 -16.78 -16.64 7.47
N SER A 179 -17.24 -16.48 6.23
CA SER A 179 -17.97 -17.54 5.52
C SER A 179 -17.04 -18.60 4.91
N GLU A 180 -17.18 -19.85 5.39
CA GLU A 180 -16.45 -21.00 4.84
C GLU A 180 -16.75 -21.23 3.36
N ALA A 181 -17.99 -21.01 2.92
CA ALA A 181 -18.37 -21.17 1.52
C ALA A 181 -17.62 -20.19 0.62
N TRP A 182 -17.46 -18.94 1.06
CA TRP A 182 -16.71 -17.91 0.35
C TRP A 182 -15.21 -18.18 0.37
N ARG A 183 -14.65 -18.62 1.50
CA ARG A 183 -13.24 -19.07 1.55
C ARG A 183 -12.98 -20.26 0.63
N ALA A 184 -13.88 -21.24 0.60
CA ALA A 184 -13.79 -22.40 -0.29
C ALA A 184 -13.89 -22.00 -1.76
N TRP A 185 -14.75 -21.04 -2.08
CA TRP A 185 -14.83 -20.46 -3.41
C TRP A 185 -13.52 -19.77 -3.81
N TRP A 186 -12.98 -18.90 -2.97
CA TRP A 186 -11.73 -18.18 -3.26
C TRP A 186 -10.52 -19.11 -3.46
N ARG A 187 -10.43 -20.21 -2.70
CA ARG A 187 -9.34 -21.21 -2.83
C ARG A 187 -9.18 -21.80 -4.23
N GLN A 188 -10.19 -21.71 -5.11
CA GLN A 188 -10.06 -22.09 -6.52
C GLN A 188 -8.97 -21.31 -7.28
N THR A 189 -8.65 -20.09 -6.82
CA THR A 189 -7.66 -19.22 -7.46
C THR A 189 -6.21 -19.62 -7.22
N SER A 190 -5.95 -20.44 -6.20
CA SER A 190 -4.63 -20.67 -5.57
C SER A 190 -3.93 -19.40 -5.05
N LEU A 191 -4.67 -18.30 -4.87
CA LEU A 191 -4.17 -17.04 -4.34
C LEU A 191 -4.59 -16.88 -2.89
N ASP A 192 -3.81 -16.12 -2.13
CA ASP A 192 -4.01 -15.91 -0.70
C ASP A 192 -5.18 -14.94 -0.44
N ARG A 193 -5.24 -13.84 -1.21
CA ARG A 193 -6.25 -12.79 -1.02
C ARG A 193 -6.50 -11.93 -2.25
N VAL A 194 -7.56 -11.12 -2.18
CA VAL A 194 -7.86 -10.02 -3.09
C VAL A 194 -7.89 -8.70 -2.32
N LYS A 195 -7.29 -7.66 -2.91
CA LYS A 195 -7.40 -6.26 -2.52
C LYS A 195 -8.28 -5.55 -3.55
N ALA A 196 -9.49 -5.17 -3.18
CA ALA A 196 -10.43 -4.49 -4.06
C ALA A 196 -10.63 -3.02 -3.65
N ALA A 197 -10.22 -2.08 -4.50
CA ALA A 197 -10.42 -0.66 -4.30
C ALA A 197 -11.65 -0.17 -5.07
N ILE A 198 -12.54 0.55 -4.40
CA ILE A 198 -13.61 1.31 -5.04
C ILE A 198 -13.27 2.79 -4.95
N VAL A 199 -13.06 3.42 -6.10
CA VAL A 199 -12.58 4.80 -6.20
C VAL A 199 -13.61 5.64 -6.93
N VAL A 200 -14.28 6.53 -6.19
CA VAL A 200 -15.25 7.48 -6.76
C VAL A 200 -14.48 8.72 -7.22
N ASN A 201 -13.94 8.68 -8.45
CA ASN A 201 -13.09 9.76 -8.97
C ASN A 201 -13.27 10.06 -10.48
N THR A 202 -14.18 9.38 -11.18
CA THR A 202 -14.22 9.47 -12.65
C THR A 202 -15.54 10.00 -13.20
N THR A 203 -15.53 10.29 -14.50
CA THR A 203 -16.75 10.55 -15.28
C THR A 203 -17.33 9.27 -15.89
N ALA A 204 -16.66 8.12 -15.71
CA ALA A 204 -17.06 6.85 -16.31
C ALA A 204 -16.55 5.67 -15.48
N ASN A 205 -17.35 4.61 -15.41
CA ASN A 205 -16.98 3.42 -14.67
C ASN A 205 -15.87 2.66 -15.40
N ARG A 206 -14.83 2.28 -14.65
CA ARG A 206 -13.70 1.48 -15.17
C ARG A 206 -13.37 0.37 -14.18
N VAL A 207 -13.01 -0.78 -14.72
CA VAL A 207 -12.54 -1.92 -13.92
C VAL A 207 -11.16 -2.32 -14.40
N GLN A 208 -10.24 -2.47 -13.46
CA GLN A 208 -8.89 -2.99 -13.69
C GLN A 208 -8.64 -4.12 -12.71
N ILE A 209 -8.24 -5.29 -13.22
CA ILE A 209 -7.92 -6.45 -12.40
C ILE A 209 -6.52 -6.90 -12.81
N GLU A 210 -5.66 -7.02 -11.83
CA GLU A 210 -4.27 -7.40 -11.99
C GLU A 210 -3.95 -8.55 -11.05
N ARG A 211 -3.27 -9.57 -11.58
CA ARG A 211 -2.93 -10.78 -10.85
C ARG A 211 -1.45 -10.78 -10.51
N GLY A 212 -1.15 -10.74 -9.21
CA GLY A 212 0.18 -10.98 -8.68
C GLY A 212 0.44 -12.47 -8.42
N ARG A 213 1.57 -12.75 -7.77
CA ARG A 213 2.04 -14.08 -7.37
C ARG A 213 1.14 -14.70 -6.32
N LYS A 214 0.75 -13.92 -5.30
CA LYS A 214 -0.07 -14.36 -4.16
C LYS A 214 -1.41 -13.65 -4.05
N ILE A 215 -1.56 -12.48 -4.67
CA ILE A 215 -2.75 -11.65 -4.50
C ILE A 215 -3.34 -11.21 -5.83
N VAL A 216 -4.61 -10.79 -5.80
CA VAL A 216 -5.23 -10.00 -6.88
C VAL A 216 -5.43 -8.58 -6.41
N ARG A 217 -5.06 -7.59 -7.24
CA ARG A 217 -5.50 -6.20 -7.08
C ARG A 217 -6.65 -5.96 -8.05
N ALA A 218 -7.74 -5.41 -7.54
CA ALA A 218 -8.91 -5.08 -8.34
C ALA A 218 -9.31 -3.63 -8.05
N GLU A 219 -9.36 -2.79 -9.06
CA GLU A 219 -9.76 -1.40 -8.94
C GLU A 219 -11.06 -1.17 -9.72
N PHE A 220 -12.03 -0.60 -9.03
CA PHE A 220 -13.34 -0.24 -9.56
C PHE A 220 -13.51 1.27 -9.43
N GLN A 221 -13.30 1.98 -10.54
CA GLN A 221 -13.52 3.41 -10.61
C GLN A 221 -15.01 3.66 -10.88
N MET A 222 -15.64 4.49 -10.05
CA MET A 222 -17.07 4.81 -10.14
C MET A 222 -17.30 6.30 -10.43
N ASP A 223 -18.42 6.58 -11.08
CA ASP A 223 -18.86 7.94 -11.37
C ASP A 223 -19.09 8.79 -10.10
N ARG A 224 -19.04 10.12 -10.25
CA ARG A 224 -19.20 11.07 -9.12
C ARG A 224 -20.58 11.03 -8.46
N ASP A 225 -21.59 10.53 -9.15
CA ASP A 225 -22.96 10.43 -8.67
C ASP A 225 -23.25 9.05 -8.05
N TYR A 226 -22.22 8.22 -7.82
CA TYR A 226 -22.34 6.86 -7.30
C TYR A 226 -23.16 6.79 -6.02
N PHE A 227 -22.98 7.76 -5.11
CA PHE A 227 -23.74 7.89 -3.87
C PHE A 227 -24.97 8.82 -3.98
N GLY A 228 -25.17 9.49 -5.12
CA GLY A 228 -26.15 10.54 -5.31
C GLY A 228 -27.60 10.09 -5.04
N GLY A 229 -28.32 10.84 -4.21
CA GLY A 229 -29.77 10.68 -4.01
C GLY A 229 -30.22 9.42 -3.27
N ARG A 230 -29.30 8.64 -2.69
CA ARG A 230 -29.61 7.39 -1.97
C ARG A 230 -29.86 7.63 -0.48
N ASP A 231 -30.91 7.01 0.04
CA ASP A 231 -31.15 6.94 1.49
C ASP A 231 -30.33 5.83 2.16
N ALA A 232 -30.44 5.67 3.48
CA ALA A 232 -29.66 4.69 4.23
C ALA A 232 -29.91 3.24 3.78
N THR A 233 -31.16 2.88 3.43
CA THR A 233 -31.49 1.53 2.95
C THR A 233 -30.92 1.30 1.55
N ALA A 234 -30.98 2.30 0.68
CA ALA A 234 -30.36 2.24 -0.64
C ALA A 234 -28.82 2.16 -0.55
N MET A 235 -28.20 2.75 0.47
CA MET A 235 -26.76 2.58 0.74
C MET A 235 -26.40 1.15 1.18
N GLU A 236 -27.22 0.51 2.01
CA GLU A 236 -27.03 -0.91 2.36
C GLU A 236 -27.16 -1.82 1.15
N SER A 237 -28.16 -1.58 0.29
CA SER A 237 -28.34 -2.34 -0.95
C SER A 237 -27.17 -2.15 -1.92
N LEU A 238 -26.63 -0.94 -2.02
CA LEU A 238 -25.47 -0.64 -2.87
C LEU A 238 -24.26 -1.50 -2.51
N VAL A 239 -24.00 -1.71 -1.22
CA VAL A 239 -22.89 -2.54 -0.75
C VAL A 239 -23.03 -3.99 -1.24
N ALA A 240 -24.25 -4.54 -1.20
CA ALA A 240 -24.51 -5.89 -1.69
C ALA A 240 -24.36 -5.97 -3.22
N GLU A 241 -24.85 -4.97 -3.94
CA GLU A 241 -24.69 -4.85 -5.40
C GLU A 241 -23.20 -4.77 -5.78
N GLU A 242 -22.42 -3.98 -5.04
CA GLU A 242 -20.98 -3.84 -5.22
C GLU A 242 -20.24 -5.16 -4.98
N ALA A 243 -20.49 -5.84 -3.86
CA ALA A 243 -19.85 -7.12 -3.58
C ALA A 243 -20.20 -8.18 -4.65
N GLN A 244 -21.44 -8.20 -5.15
CA GLN A 244 -21.84 -9.08 -6.26
C GLN A 244 -21.10 -8.72 -7.55
N MET A 245 -21.02 -7.43 -7.88
CA MET A 245 -20.27 -6.95 -9.04
C MET A 245 -18.80 -7.37 -8.94
N ILE A 246 -18.12 -7.03 -7.84
CA ILE A 246 -16.71 -7.34 -7.61
C ILE A 246 -16.46 -8.84 -7.76
N THR A 247 -17.22 -9.65 -7.02
CA THR A 247 -17.00 -11.10 -6.98
C THR A 247 -17.37 -11.80 -8.28
N LYS A 248 -18.39 -11.32 -9.00
CA LYS A 248 -18.73 -11.82 -10.34
C LYS A 248 -17.64 -11.48 -11.34
N THR A 249 -17.15 -10.23 -11.36
CA THR A 249 -16.06 -9.83 -12.25
C THR A 249 -14.79 -10.63 -11.96
N LEU A 250 -14.44 -10.83 -10.68
CA LEU A 250 -13.32 -11.68 -10.28
C LEU A 250 -13.51 -13.13 -10.77
N ALA A 251 -14.70 -13.72 -10.60
CA ALA A 251 -14.99 -15.06 -11.11
C ALA A 251 -14.76 -15.16 -12.63
N GLU A 252 -15.25 -14.19 -13.39
CA GLU A 252 -15.12 -14.16 -14.84
C GLU A 252 -13.65 -14.02 -15.28
N GLN A 253 -12.91 -13.07 -14.70
CA GLN A 253 -11.51 -12.79 -15.06
C GLN A 253 -10.54 -13.87 -14.58
N LEU A 254 -10.84 -14.53 -13.45
CA LEU A 254 -10.00 -15.59 -12.90
C LEU A 254 -10.49 -16.99 -13.28
N HIS A 255 -11.50 -17.09 -14.16
CA HIS A 255 -12.09 -18.33 -14.66
C HIS A 255 -12.58 -19.29 -13.54
N MET A 256 -13.19 -18.71 -12.50
CA MET A 256 -13.74 -19.46 -11.36
C MET A 256 -15.19 -19.88 -11.62
N SER A 257 -15.70 -20.78 -10.78
CA SER A 257 -17.15 -21.02 -10.71
C SER A 257 -17.91 -19.76 -10.22
N PRO A 258 -19.23 -19.66 -10.48
CA PRO A 258 -20.02 -18.54 -9.98
C PRO A 258 -19.90 -18.37 -8.45
N PRO A 259 -19.90 -17.13 -7.94
CA PRO A 259 -19.78 -16.89 -6.50
C PRO A 259 -20.97 -17.47 -5.72
N PRO A 260 -20.77 -17.89 -4.47
CA PRO A 260 -21.87 -18.26 -3.57
C PRO A 260 -22.83 -17.08 -3.36
N PRO A 261 -24.05 -17.33 -2.84
CA PRO A 261 -24.89 -16.26 -2.34
C PRO A 261 -24.17 -15.43 -1.28
N LEU A 262 -24.41 -14.11 -1.26
CA LEU A 262 -23.88 -13.25 -0.20
C LEU A 262 -24.35 -13.73 1.18
N PRO A 263 -23.48 -13.68 2.20
CA PRO A 263 -23.88 -14.02 3.55
C PRO A 263 -24.91 -13.00 4.06
N PRO A 264 -25.80 -13.39 4.98
CA PRO A 264 -26.69 -12.45 5.62
C PRO A 264 -25.87 -11.48 6.45
N VAL A 265 -25.99 -10.18 6.18
CA VAL A 265 -25.37 -9.14 7.00
C VAL A 265 -26.27 -8.92 8.21
N LEU A 266 -25.76 -9.21 9.41
CA LEU A 266 -26.47 -8.91 10.65
C LEU A 266 -26.61 -7.38 10.76
N ARG A 267 -27.86 -6.90 10.77
CA ARG A 267 -28.21 -5.47 10.92
C ARG A 267 -28.07 -5.00 12.36
#